data_AF-M4ZEI7-F1
#
_entry.id   AF-M4ZEI7-F1
#
_cell.length_a   1.000
_cell.length_b   1.000
_cell.length_c   1.000
_cell.angle_alpha   90.00
_cell.angle_beta   90.00
_cell.angle_gamma   90.00
#
_symmetry.space_group_name_H-M   'P 1'
#
loop_
_entity.id
_entity.type
_entity.pdbx_description
1 polymer ?
#
loop_
_entity_poly.entity_id
_entity_poly.type
_entity_poly.pdbx_seq_one_letter_code
_entity_poly.pdbx_strand_id
1 'polypeptide(L)'
;MHRERVVLRRAVSGMRMAVNVRVSDFLGIALREVDDTQVMLVLVHHDPSLTIPLCVSDDQDEIVAAWAMWSETFALPQLQDTRREATPRRRRRNAIRSRRPRFLMRRRVGHLLNPASVHHGEREIIARN
;
A
#
# COMPACT_ATOMS: atom_id res chain seq x y z
N MET A 1 26.81 -4.71 -5.23
CA MET A 1 26.01 -3.72 -4.47
C MET A 1 24.74 -4.41 -4.02
N HIS A 2 24.61 -4.77 -2.75
CA HIS A 2 23.37 -5.36 -2.23
C HIS A 2 22.38 -4.24 -1.91
N ARG A 3 21.23 -4.22 -2.59
CA ARG A 3 20.15 -3.28 -2.25
C ARG A 3 19.46 -3.82 -0.99
N GLU A 4 19.66 -3.18 0.15
CA GLU A 4 19.12 -3.70 1.42
C GLU A 4 17.64 -3.36 1.63
N ARG A 5 17.12 -2.35 0.92
CA ARG A 5 15.79 -1.78 1.17
C ARG A 5 15.04 -1.40 -0.09
N VAL A 6 13.72 -1.53 0.00
CA VAL A 6 12.74 -1.02 -0.98
C VAL A 6 11.94 0.10 -0.32
N VAL A 7 11.81 1.23 -1.02
CA VAL A 7 11.04 2.38 -0.56
C VAL A 7 9.75 2.48 -1.35
N LEU A 8 8.63 2.10 -0.75
CA LEU A 8 7.31 2.19 -1.37
C LEU A 8 6.69 3.56 -1.08
N ARG A 9 6.53 4.39 -2.12
CA ARG A 9 5.80 5.67 -2.03
C ARG A 9 4.39 5.48 -2.58
N ARG A 10 3.36 5.73 -1.77
CA ARG A 10 1.96 5.62 -2.18
C ARG A 10 1.07 6.67 -1.55
N ALA A 11 -0.14 6.84 -2.08
CA ALA A 11 -1.20 7.61 -1.44
C ALA A 11 -2.34 6.69 -1.02
N VAL A 12 -2.86 6.88 0.20
CA VAL A 12 -4.04 6.17 0.70
C VAL A 12 -5.05 7.21 1.16
N SER A 13 -6.22 7.24 0.53
CA SER A 13 -7.27 8.24 0.82
C SER A 13 -6.74 9.69 0.80
N GLY A 14 -5.91 10.02 -0.19
CA GLY A 14 -5.27 11.34 -0.34
C GLY A 14 -4.03 11.57 0.54
N MET A 15 -3.73 10.69 1.50
CA MET A 15 -2.54 10.81 2.35
C MET A 15 -1.34 10.15 1.70
N ARG A 16 -0.34 10.96 1.31
CA ARG A 16 0.96 10.47 0.82
C ARG A 16 1.75 9.84 1.96
N MET A 17 2.37 8.70 1.69
CA MET A 17 3.20 7.97 2.64
C MET A 17 4.38 7.31 1.94
N ALA A 18 5.47 7.10 2.68
CA ALA A 18 6.61 6.30 2.28
C ALA A 18 6.82 5.18 3.31
N VAL A 19 6.93 3.93 2.83
CA VAL A 19 7.18 2.75 3.65
C VAL A 19 8.53 2.19 3.26
N ASN A 20 9.43 2.03 4.23
CA ASN A 20 10.73 1.39 4.03
C ASN A 20 10.61 -0.07 4.45
N VAL A 21 10.81 -0.99 3.51
CA VAL A 21 10.77 -2.44 3.73
C VAL A 21 12.16 -3.00 3.41
N ARG A 22 12.67 -3.93 4.21
CA ARG A 22 13.95 -4.58 3.88
C ARG A 22 13.72 -5.57 2.74
N VAL A 23 14.72 -5.74 1.88
CA VAL A 23 14.67 -6.77 0.82
C VAL A 23 14.53 -8.18 1.43
N SER A 24 15.15 -8.43 2.59
CA SER A 24 15.04 -9.69 3.33
C SER A 24 13.62 -10.02 3.84
N ASP A 25 12.71 -9.04 3.88
CA ASP A 25 11.33 -9.26 4.33
C ASP A 25 10.42 -9.78 3.20
N PHE A 26 10.91 -9.78 1.96
CA PHE A 26 10.23 -10.36 0.81
C PHE A 26 10.50 -11.87 0.72
N LEU A 27 9.50 -12.61 0.27
CA LEU A 27 9.57 -14.06 0.11
C LEU A 27 10.39 -14.47 -1.12
N GLY A 28 10.31 -13.68 -2.19
CA GLY A 28 10.91 -14.00 -3.47
C GLY A 28 10.33 -13.17 -4.61
N ILE A 29 10.74 -13.50 -5.82
CA ILE A 29 10.19 -12.91 -7.05
C ILE A 29 9.35 -13.97 -7.74
N ALA A 30 8.14 -13.60 -8.13
CA ALA A 30 7.20 -14.53 -8.72
C ALA A 30 6.58 -14.01 -10.03
N LEU A 31 6.12 -14.94 -10.85
CA LEU A 31 5.30 -14.67 -12.01
C LEU A 31 3.82 -14.68 -11.65
N ARG A 32 3.06 -13.75 -12.20
CA ARG A 32 1.61 -13.67 -12.09
C ARG A 32 1.00 -13.39 -13.46
N GLU A 33 0.11 -14.26 -13.90
CA GLU A 33 -0.72 -14.02 -15.09
C GLU A 33 -1.63 -12.80 -14.88
N VAL A 34 -1.61 -11.88 -15.84
CA VAL A 34 -2.46 -10.69 -15.85
C VAL A 34 -3.67 -10.93 -16.75
N ASP A 35 -3.41 -11.39 -17.96
CA ASP A 35 -4.38 -11.82 -18.97
C ASP A 35 -3.85 -13.06 -19.71
N ASP A 36 -4.49 -13.44 -20.83
CA ASP A 36 -4.12 -14.64 -21.60
C ASP A 36 -2.75 -14.54 -22.30
N THR A 37 -2.17 -13.34 -22.40
CA THR A 37 -0.94 -13.06 -23.16
C THR A 37 0.17 -12.45 -22.31
N GLN A 38 -0.19 -11.71 -21.26
CA GLN A 38 0.72 -10.91 -20.45
C GLN A 38 0.97 -11.56 -19.09
N VAL A 39 2.24 -11.59 -18.74
CA VAL A 39 2.72 -12.04 -17.43
C VAL A 39 3.36 -10.86 -16.71
N MET A 40 3.04 -10.74 -15.43
CA MET A 40 3.62 -9.75 -14.53
C MET A 40 4.63 -10.40 -13.59
N LEU A 41 5.81 -9.80 -13.51
CA LEU A 41 6.80 -10.12 -12.50
C LEU A 41 6.53 -9.32 -11.23
N VAL A 42 6.54 -9.99 -10.08
CA VAL A 42 6.15 -9.39 -8.79
C VAL A 42 7.18 -9.71 -7.71
N LEU A 43 7.57 -8.70 -6.93
CA LEU A 43 8.35 -8.89 -5.71
C LEU A 43 7.38 -9.18 -4.55
N VAL A 44 7.37 -10.43 -4.09
CA VAL A 44 6.32 -10.96 -3.21
C VAL A 44 6.66 -10.71 -1.75
N HIS A 45 5.75 -10.08 -1.02
CA HIS A 45 5.85 -9.90 0.43
C HIS A 45 4.77 -10.74 1.16
N HIS A 46 5.02 -11.12 2.41
CA HIS A 46 4.03 -11.88 3.20
C HIS A 46 2.72 -11.10 3.40
N ASP A 47 2.79 -9.78 3.57
CA ASP A 47 1.64 -8.86 3.49
C ASP A 47 1.37 -8.49 2.01
N PRO A 48 0.24 -8.92 1.41
CA PRO A 48 -0.07 -8.64 0.01
C PRO A 48 -0.17 -7.15 -0.32
N SER A 49 -0.41 -6.28 0.65
CA SER A 49 -0.46 -4.82 0.45
C SER A 49 0.93 -4.18 0.28
N LEU A 50 1.99 -4.97 0.46
CA LEU A 50 3.40 -4.61 0.28
C LEU A 50 4.07 -5.39 -0.86
N THR A 51 3.33 -6.25 -1.59
CA THR A 51 3.81 -6.90 -2.81
C THR A 51 3.89 -5.86 -3.94
N ILE A 52 4.99 -5.87 -4.70
CA ILE A 52 5.34 -4.79 -5.64
C ILE A 52 5.47 -5.33 -7.07
N PRO A 53 4.69 -4.83 -8.05
CA PRO A 53 4.93 -5.12 -9.47
C PRO A 53 6.30 -4.61 -9.93
N LEU A 54 7.05 -5.45 -10.65
CA LEU A 54 8.35 -5.10 -11.20
C LEU A 54 8.25 -4.75 -12.69
N CYS A 55 7.61 -5.61 -13.47
CA CYS A 55 7.34 -5.40 -14.90
C CYS A 55 6.16 -6.25 -15.37
N VAL A 56 5.61 -5.93 -16.54
CA VAL A 56 4.61 -6.70 -17.28
C VAL A 56 5.13 -6.84 -18.71
N SER A 57 5.07 -8.03 -19.28
CA SER A 57 5.43 -8.28 -20.67
C SER A 57 4.66 -9.49 -21.21
N ASP A 58 4.41 -9.50 -22.51
CA ASP A 58 3.87 -10.62 -23.29
C ASP A 58 4.98 -11.49 -23.92
N ASP A 59 6.24 -11.02 -23.88
CA ASP A 59 7.41 -11.78 -24.30
C ASP A 59 7.92 -12.68 -23.17
N GLN A 60 7.81 -14.00 -23.38
CA GLN A 60 8.21 -15.00 -22.41
C GLN A 60 9.72 -14.99 -22.14
N ASP A 61 10.55 -14.74 -23.15
CA ASP A 61 12.01 -14.72 -22.99
C ASP A 61 12.44 -13.47 -22.21
N GLU A 62 11.81 -12.33 -22.47
CA GLU A 62 12.01 -11.09 -21.71
C GLU A 62 11.66 -11.30 -20.23
N ILE A 63 10.50 -11.92 -19.94
CA ILE A 63 10.05 -12.20 -18.57
C ILE A 63 11.00 -13.14 -17.85
N VAL A 64 11.44 -14.22 -18.50
CA VAL A 64 12.37 -15.19 -17.89
C VAL A 64 13.71 -14.54 -17.59
N ALA A 65 14.24 -13.73 -18.51
CA ALA A 65 15.47 -12.98 -18.31
C ALA A 65 15.35 -11.98 -17.15
N ALA A 66 14.24 -11.22 -17.11
CA ALA A 66 13.96 -10.28 -16.03
C ALA A 66 13.82 -11.00 -14.68
N TRP A 67 13.19 -12.17 -14.65
CA TRP A 67 13.02 -12.97 -13.43
C TRP A 67 14.37 -13.42 -12.85
N ALA A 68 15.28 -13.89 -13.69
CA ALA A 68 16.64 -14.25 -13.27
C ALA A 68 17.43 -13.02 -12.78
N MET A 69 17.41 -11.93 -13.56
CA MET A 69 18.11 -10.69 -13.22
C MET A 69 17.67 -10.14 -11.85
N TRP A 70 16.36 -10.06 -11.60
CA TRP A 70 15.86 -9.56 -10.31
C TRP A 70 16.17 -10.51 -9.15
N SER A 71 16.12 -11.83 -9.38
CA SER A 71 16.46 -12.85 -8.38
C SER A 71 17.90 -12.70 -7.91
N GLU A 72 18.82 -12.55 -8.86
CA GLU A 72 20.24 -12.31 -8.58
C GLU A 72 20.44 -10.96 -7.88
N THR A 73 19.84 -9.89 -8.40
CA THR A 73 19.99 -8.53 -7.88
C THR A 73 19.60 -8.40 -6.41
N PHE A 74 18.54 -9.07 -5.99
CA PHE A 74 18.04 -9.03 -4.61
C PHE A 74 18.50 -10.21 -3.76
N ALA A 75 19.21 -11.19 -4.34
CA ALA A 75 19.55 -12.46 -3.70
C ALA A 75 18.31 -13.15 -3.08
N LEU A 76 17.22 -13.19 -3.85
CA LEU A 76 15.94 -13.77 -3.44
C LEU A 76 15.54 -14.90 -4.39
N PRO A 77 14.83 -15.94 -3.92
CA PRO A 77 14.45 -17.07 -4.76
C PRO A 77 13.41 -16.69 -5.81
N GLN A 78 13.43 -17.42 -6.92
CA GLN A 78 12.35 -17.47 -7.89
C GLN A 78 11.21 -18.34 -7.34
N LEU A 79 9.98 -17.83 -7.32
CA LEU A 79 8.80 -18.49 -6.78
C LEU A 79 7.68 -18.55 -7.82
N GLN A 80 6.85 -19.57 -7.76
CA GLN A 80 5.54 -19.50 -8.43
C GLN A 80 4.55 -18.79 -7.52
N ASP A 81 3.79 -17.82 -8.04
CA ASP A 81 2.90 -17.03 -7.20
C ASP A 81 1.67 -17.85 -6.79
N THR A 82 1.65 -18.28 -5.53
CA THR A 82 0.42 -18.79 -4.93
C THR A 82 -0.45 -17.58 -4.57
N ARG A 83 -1.38 -17.22 -5.47
CA ARG A 83 -2.35 -16.11 -5.26
C ARG A 83 -2.87 -16.11 -3.82
N ARG A 84 -2.51 -15.09 -3.05
CA ARG A 84 -3.07 -14.83 -1.72
C ARG A 84 -3.86 -13.53 -1.77
N GLU A 85 -5.16 -13.61 -1.48
CA GLU A 85 -5.98 -12.41 -1.32
C GLU A 85 -5.46 -11.58 -0.16
N ALA A 86 -5.50 -10.26 -0.31
CA ALA A 86 -5.13 -9.34 0.75
C ALA A 86 -6.00 -9.64 1.97
N THR A 87 -5.38 -10.16 3.04
CA THR A 87 -6.11 -10.46 4.27
C THR A 87 -6.71 -9.14 4.77
N PRO A 88 -8.04 -9.06 4.96
CA PRO A 88 -8.66 -7.82 5.39
C PRO A 88 -8.00 -7.38 6.69
N ARG A 89 -7.46 -6.16 6.69
CA ARG A 89 -6.73 -5.59 7.82
C ARG A 89 -7.61 -5.77 9.07
N ARG A 90 -7.19 -6.68 9.96
CA ARG A 90 -7.95 -7.00 11.18
C ARG A 90 -8.14 -5.70 11.94
N ARG A 91 -9.36 -5.15 11.92
CA ARG A 91 -9.74 -3.98 12.72
C ARG A 91 -9.30 -4.33 14.13
N ARG A 92 -8.29 -3.62 14.67
CA ARG A 92 -7.74 -3.93 15.99
C ARG A 92 -8.94 -4.04 16.92
N ARG A 93 -9.22 -5.26 17.42
CA ARG A 93 -10.23 -5.42 18.46
C ARG A 93 -9.64 -4.68 19.64
N ASN A 94 -10.07 -3.44 19.85
CA ASN A 94 -9.68 -2.69 21.02
C ASN A 94 -10.09 -3.56 22.21
N ALA A 95 -9.12 -4.04 22.99
CA ALA A 95 -9.37 -4.83 24.20
C ALA A 95 -10.25 -4.06 25.20
N ILE A 96 -10.37 -2.76 25.00
CA ILE A 96 -11.16 -1.80 25.78
C ILE A 96 -12.59 -1.64 25.20
N ARG A 97 -12.92 -2.24 24.05
CA ARG A 97 -14.26 -2.09 23.41
C ARG A 97 -15.41 -2.56 24.30
N SER A 98 -15.19 -3.58 25.13
CA SER A 98 -16.17 -4.09 26.10
C SER A 98 -16.09 -3.39 27.46
N ARG A 99 -15.08 -2.55 27.70
CA ARG A 99 -14.94 -1.84 28.98
C ARG A 99 -15.91 -0.67 29.00
N ARG A 100 -16.67 -0.54 30.10
CA ARG A 100 -17.54 0.61 30.35
C ARG A 100 -16.66 1.86 30.55
N PRO A 101 -16.82 2.93 29.74
CA PRO A 101 -16.12 4.19 29.96
C PRO A 101 -16.47 4.75 31.34
N ARG A 102 -15.46 5.08 32.16
CA ARG A 102 -15.68 5.71 33.48
C ARG A 102 -16.07 7.19 33.37
N PHE A 103 -15.63 7.84 32.28
CA PHE A 103 -15.97 9.22 31.95
C PHE A 103 -16.31 9.29 30.47
N LEU A 104 -17.59 9.48 30.15
CA LEU A 104 -18.01 9.88 28.81
C LEU A 104 -17.71 11.38 28.69
N MET A 105 -16.52 11.71 28.19
CA MET A 105 -16.23 13.09 27.81
C MET A 105 -17.12 13.43 26.62
N ARG A 106 -18.29 14.02 26.88
CA ARG A 106 -19.09 14.63 25.82
C ARG A 106 -18.20 15.67 25.18
N ARG A 107 -17.90 15.53 23.88
CA ARG A 107 -17.37 16.64 23.10
C ARG A 107 -18.41 17.75 23.21
N ARG A 108 -18.13 18.76 24.01
CA ARG A 108 -18.89 20.01 23.97
C ARG A 108 -18.56 20.63 22.63
N VAL A 109 -19.57 20.92 21.81
CA VAL A 109 -19.35 21.72 20.61
C VAL A 109 -18.73 23.03 21.10
N GLY A 110 -17.59 23.42 20.56
CA GLY A 110 -16.99 24.70 20.93
C GLY A 110 -18.02 25.79 20.68
N HIS A 111 -18.23 26.67 21.65
CA HIS A 111 -18.99 27.88 21.40
C HIS A 111 -18.12 28.74 20.48
N LEU A 112 -18.62 29.08 19.29
CA LEU A 112 -17.93 30.04 18.46
C LEU A 112 -17.88 31.35 19.25
N LEU A 113 -16.69 31.88 19.51
CA LEU A 113 -16.55 33.14 20.26
C LEU A 113 -17.22 34.32 19.53
N ASN A 114 -17.47 34.16 18.22
CA ASN A 114 -18.24 35.04 17.36
C ASN A 114 -19.19 34.21 16.49
N PRO A 115 -20.37 34.69 16.07
CA PRO A 115 -21.13 34.03 15.01
C PRO A 115 -20.21 33.82 13.79
N ALA A 116 -20.27 32.64 13.18
CA ALA A 116 -19.52 32.38 11.95
C ALA A 116 -19.86 33.48 10.94
N SER A 117 -18.85 34.17 10.39
CA SER A 117 -19.06 35.12 9.31
C SER A 117 -19.52 34.33 8.08
N VAL A 118 -20.83 34.25 7.87
CA VAL A 118 -21.43 33.64 6.69
C VAL A 118 -21.45 34.69 5.61
N HIS A 119 -20.47 34.62 4.71
CA HIS A 119 -20.36 35.51 3.56
C HIS A 119 -21.36 35.06 2.49
N HIS A 120 -22.55 35.66 2.45
CA HIS A 120 -23.53 35.43 1.39
C HIS A 120 -23.18 36.27 0.15
N GLY A 121 -23.10 35.62 -1.02
CA GLY A 121 -22.90 36.30 -2.31
C GLY A 121 -21.44 36.49 -2.75
N GLU A 122 -20.47 35.99 -1.99
CA GLU A 122 -19.07 35.97 -2.43
C GLU A 122 -18.85 34.85 -3.48
N ARG A 123 -17.97 35.10 -4.45
CA ARG A 123 -17.60 34.09 -5.45
C ARG A 123 -16.71 33.04 -4.80
N GLU A 124 -17.19 31.79 -4.79
CA GLU A 124 -16.44 30.64 -4.30
C GLU A 124 -15.10 30.52 -5.05
N ILE A 125 -13.98 30.58 -4.32
CA ILE A 125 -12.65 30.38 -4.88
C ILE A 125 -12.39 28.87 -4.90
N ILE A 126 -12.75 28.22 -6.00
CA ILE A 126 -12.46 26.80 -6.22
C ILE A 126 -11.04 26.67 -6.77
N ALA A 127 -10.14 26.06 -6.01
CA ALA A 127 -8.85 25.61 -6.52
C ALA A 127 -9.09 24.39 -7.43
N ARG A 128 -9.06 24.60 -8.74
CA ARG A 128 -9.05 23.51 -9.72
C ARG A 128 -7.60 23.11 -9.95
N ASN A 129 -7.25 21.88 -9.61
CA ASN A 129 -6.09 21.13 -10.10
C ASN A 129 -6.40 19.64 -10.06
#